data_AF-A0A352WYH9-F1
#
_entry.id   AF-A0A352WYH9-F1
#
_cell.length_a   1.000
_cell.length_b   1.000
_cell.length_c   1.000
_cell.angle_alpha   90.00
_cell.angle_beta   90.00
_cell.angle_gamma   90.00
#
_symmetry.space_group_name_H-M   'P 1'
#
loop_
_entity.id
_entity.type
_entity.pdbx_description
1 polymer ?
#
loop_
_entity_poly.entity_id
_entity_poly.type
_entity_poly.pdbx_seq_one_letter_code
_entity_poly.pdbx_strand_id
1 'polypeptide(L)'
;MFITNDIKYIGVNDHDIDLFEGQYIVPNGMAYNSYAIIDEKIAIMDTVDQHFGKQWLENLKSVIGDRKPDYLVVQHMEPDHSANIDNFLNAYPDAIVVSSQKAFNMMVNFFGTDYADRRIVVKEGDTLELGKHTLNFVGAPMVHWPEVLMTYDSTDQVLFSADGFGKFGALDVEEDWACEARRYYIGIVGKYGKQVQNVLKKAAGLDIQIICPLHGPVLSENLGYYLDLYNTWSSYGVETDGIMIAYTSVYGHTKKAVELLADKLREAGCPKVAVNDLAREDMAECVEDAFRYGKIILATTTYNADIFPFMREFINHLTERNFQNKTVGFIENGSWAPLAEKTMRKMLEGCKNITYTDNNVHILSAMNDDNIAEIDALCEELTMDYVAMDSEKADKNDLTALFNIGYGLYVVTARDGDKDNGCIVNTVSQVTNTPNRIAVCINKKNLTHDMVAKTGMMNVNCLSTDAPFSVFEHFGFQSGRDADKIIGEGILRSDNGVAFLGHYINSFMSLKVEQTVDLDTHSMFICSVTEARVITDVETMTYTYYQNNVKPKPETDGKKGW
;
A
#
# COMPACT_ATOMS: atom_id res chain seq x y z
N MET A 1 -27.43 -24.11 -5.40
CA MET A 1 -26.34 -23.76 -4.47
C MET A 1 -26.78 -24.06 -3.05
N PHE A 2 -25.96 -24.73 -2.24
CA PHE A 2 -26.21 -24.92 -0.80
C PHE A 2 -25.46 -23.83 -0.03
N ILE A 3 -26.11 -23.19 0.93
CA ILE A 3 -25.50 -22.19 1.83
C ILE A 3 -25.55 -22.77 3.23
N THR A 4 -26.76 -22.85 3.80
CA THR A 4 -27.04 -23.62 5.02
C THR A 4 -28.40 -24.33 4.94
N ASN A 5 -28.80 -24.95 6.05
CA ASN A 5 -30.13 -25.56 6.16
C ASN A 5 -31.24 -24.51 6.12
N ASP A 6 -30.99 -23.33 6.69
CA ASP A 6 -32.00 -22.30 6.92
C ASP A 6 -31.85 -21.13 5.92
N ILE A 7 -30.67 -20.93 5.34
CA ILE A 7 -30.39 -19.88 4.34
C ILE A 7 -30.41 -20.47 2.93
N LYS A 8 -31.23 -19.88 2.04
CA LYS A 8 -31.47 -20.35 0.67
C LYS A 8 -31.17 -19.26 -0.36
N TYR A 9 -30.53 -19.65 -1.46
CA TYR A 9 -30.33 -18.79 -2.61
C TYR A 9 -31.62 -18.68 -3.44
N ILE A 10 -32.02 -17.46 -3.78
CA ILE A 10 -33.20 -17.17 -4.62
C ILE A 10 -32.90 -16.17 -5.76
N GLY A 11 -31.64 -15.80 -5.96
CA GLY A 11 -31.20 -14.89 -7.02
C GLY A 11 -31.28 -15.48 -8.44
N VAL A 12 -30.69 -14.78 -9.40
CA VAL A 12 -30.80 -15.06 -10.84
C VAL A 12 -29.48 -14.81 -11.58
N ASN A 13 -29.33 -15.42 -12.76
CA ASN A 13 -28.25 -15.14 -13.71
C ASN A 13 -28.82 -14.38 -14.90
N ASP A 14 -28.11 -13.35 -15.33
CA ASP A 14 -28.37 -12.53 -16.50
C ASP A 14 -27.30 -12.80 -17.55
N HIS A 15 -27.68 -13.51 -18.62
CA HIS A 15 -26.82 -13.80 -19.76
C HIS A 15 -27.09 -12.88 -20.96
N ASP A 16 -28.09 -12.00 -20.85
CA ASP A 16 -28.49 -11.09 -21.93
C ASP A 16 -27.79 -9.73 -21.80
N ILE A 17 -27.24 -9.41 -20.62
CA ILE A 17 -26.45 -8.20 -20.38
C ILE A 17 -25.12 -8.21 -21.13
N ASP A 18 -24.83 -7.12 -21.85
CA ASP A 18 -23.55 -6.89 -22.51
C ASP A 18 -22.62 -5.97 -21.70
N LEU A 19 -23.20 -4.97 -21.02
CA LEU A 19 -22.51 -3.98 -20.20
C LEU A 19 -23.12 -3.85 -18.80
N PHE A 20 -22.34 -4.16 -17.77
CA PHE A 20 -22.70 -3.85 -16.38
C PHE A 20 -22.46 -2.36 -16.08
N GLU A 21 -23.41 -1.72 -15.40
CA GLU A 21 -23.49 -0.26 -15.21
C GLU A 21 -23.39 0.57 -16.53
N GLY A 22 -23.58 -0.07 -17.68
CA GLY A 22 -23.38 0.55 -19.00
C GLY A 22 -21.91 0.83 -19.35
N GLN A 23 -20.95 0.25 -18.61
CA GLN A 23 -19.52 0.51 -18.81
C GLN A 23 -18.66 -0.76 -18.84
N TYR A 24 -18.91 -1.76 -18.01
CA TYR A 24 -18.04 -2.93 -17.88
C TYR A 24 -18.51 -4.07 -18.78
N ILE A 25 -17.64 -4.52 -19.67
CA ILE A 25 -17.93 -5.64 -20.57
C ILE A 25 -18.01 -6.93 -19.75
N VAL A 26 -19.15 -7.62 -19.79
CA VAL A 26 -19.44 -8.83 -19.01
C VAL A 26 -19.84 -9.98 -19.92
N PRO A 27 -18.89 -10.55 -20.70
CA PRO A 27 -19.21 -11.52 -21.76
C PRO A 27 -19.82 -12.83 -21.22
N ASN A 28 -19.61 -13.11 -19.94
CA ASN A 28 -20.10 -14.29 -19.22
C ASN A 28 -21.31 -13.96 -18.33
N GLY A 29 -21.97 -12.84 -18.60
CA GLY A 29 -23.17 -12.40 -17.87
C GLY A 29 -22.89 -11.86 -16.48
N MET A 30 -23.97 -11.71 -15.70
CA MET A 30 -23.94 -11.27 -14.31
C MET A 30 -24.85 -12.11 -13.44
N ALA A 31 -24.49 -12.24 -12.16
CA ALA A 31 -25.39 -12.78 -11.15
C ALA A 31 -25.97 -11.65 -10.30
N TYR A 32 -27.29 -11.65 -10.10
CA TYR A 32 -27.95 -10.81 -9.10
C TYR A 32 -28.43 -11.71 -7.97
N ASN A 33 -27.64 -11.73 -6.90
CA ASN A 33 -27.88 -12.61 -5.77
C ASN A 33 -28.93 -12.02 -4.83
N SER A 34 -29.79 -12.90 -4.32
CA SER A 34 -30.73 -12.61 -3.25
C SER A 34 -30.91 -13.87 -2.42
N TYR A 35 -31.17 -13.71 -1.13
CA TYR A 35 -31.17 -14.80 -0.15
C TYR A 35 -32.42 -14.79 0.70
N ALA A 36 -32.94 -15.96 1.06
CA ALA A 36 -34.04 -16.15 1.99
C ALA A 36 -33.57 -16.87 3.25
N ILE A 37 -33.82 -16.28 4.42
CA ILE A 37 -33.54 -16.86 5.73
C ILE A 37 -34.85 -17.43 6.27
N ILE A 38 -34.90 -18.75 6.44
CA ILE A 38 -36.10 -19.49 6.84
C ILE A 38 -36.02 -19.83 8.32
N ASP A 39 -36.75 -19.04 9.12
CA ASP A 39 -36.84 -19.21 10.57
C ASP A 39 -38.30 -19.13 11.03
N GLU A 40 -38.60 -18.86 12.30
CA GLU A 40 -39.94 -18.50 12.77
C GLU A 40 -40.49 -17.31 11.98
N LYS A 41 -39.66 -16.28 11.79
CA LYS A 41 -39.87 -15.16 10.86
C LYS A 41 -38.99 -15.31 9.63
N ILE A 42 -39.54 -15.08 8.44
CA ILE A 42 -38.80 -15.16 7.19
C ILE A 42 -38.26 -13.79 6.80
N ALA A 43 -36.95 -13.69 6.58
CA ALA A 43 -36.30 -12.49 6.07
C ALA A 43 -35.73 -12.73 4.67
N ILE A 44 -35.97 -11.76 3.78
CA ILE A 44 -35.41 -11.74 2.42
C ILE A 44 -34.32 -10.68 2.37
N MET A 45 -33.16 -11.05 1.82
CA MET A 45 -31.98 -10.18 1.68
C MET A 45 -31.93 -9.66 0.25
N ASP A 46 -32.15 -8.35 0.10
CA ASP A 46 -32.22 -7.61 -1.15
C ASP A 46 -33.13 -8.23 -2.22
N THR A 47 -33.26 -7.53 -3.34
CA THR A 47 -34.00 -8.00 -4.51
C THR A 47 -33.04 -8.23 -5.68
N VAL A 48 -33.55 -8.18 -6.91
CA VAL A 48 -32.74 -8.34 -8.13
C VAL A 48 -33.12 -7.26 -9.13
N ASP A 49 -32.41 -7.21 -10.26
CA ASP A 49 -32.69 -6.31 -11.36
C ASP A 49 -34.15 -6.42 -11.84
N GLN A 50 -34.70 -5.28 -12.30
CA GLN A 50 -36.09 -5.17 -12.73
C GLN A 50 -36.51 -6.22 -13.76
N HIS A 51 -35.62 -6.66 -14.64
CA HIS A 51 -35.94 -7.63 -15.70
C HIS A 51 -36.23 -9.02 -15.13
N PHE A 52 -35.70 -9.34 -13.95
CA PHE A 52 -35.79 -10.66 -13.33
C PHE A 52 -36.80 -10.76 -12.19
N GLY A 53 -37.56 -9.69 -11.92
CA GLY A 53 -38.49 -9.63 -10.78
C GLY A 53 -39.47 -10.79 -10.70
N LYS A 54 -40.03 -11.22 -11.84
CA LYS A 54 -40.95 -12.35 -11.89
C LYS A 54 -40.26 -13.67 -11.53
N GLN A 55 -39.10 -13.94 -12.13
CA GLN A 55 -38.34 -15.17 -11.87
C GLN A 55 -37.89 -15.23 -10.41
N TRP A 56 -37.42 -14.11 -9.86
CA TRP A 56 -37.04 -14.02 -8.45
C TRP A 56 -38.20 -14.29 -7.49
N LEU A 57 -39.40 -13.75 -7.75
CA LEU A 57 -40.59 -14.07 -6.96
C LEU A 57 -41.01 -15.56 -7.07
N GLU A 58 -40.82 -16.18 -8.24
CA GLU A 58 -41.05 -17.61 -8.43
C GLU A 58 -40.02 -18.45 -7.64
N ASN A 59 -38.74 -18.07 -7.66
CA ASN A 59 -37.68 -18.68 -6.86
C ASN A 59 -38.00 -18.58 -5.36
N LEU A 60 -38.39 -17.39 -4.89
CA LEU A 60 -38.79 -17.16 -3.52
C LEU A 60 -39.94 -18.09 -3.11
N LYS A 61 -41.01 -18.14 -3.92
CA LYS A 61 -42.16 -19.01 -3.66
C LYS A 61 -41.77 -20.48 -3.61
N SER A 62 -40.82 -20.92 -4.44
CA SER A 62 -40.35 -22.30 -4.42
C SER A 62 -39.70 -22.71 -3.09
N VAL A 63 -39.09 -21.74 -2.39
CA VAL A 63 -38.39 -21.96 -1.13
C VAL A 63 -39.32 -21.83 0.09
N ILE A 64 -40.20 -20.84 0.10
CA ILE A 64 -41.06 -20.54 1.27
C ILE A 64 -42.41 -21.27 1.23
N GLY A 65 -42.80 -21.83 0.08
CA GLY A 65 -44.10 -22.46 -0.13
C GLY A 65 -45.25 -21.46 0.05
N ASP A 66 -46.19 -21.80 0.94
CA ASP A 66 -47.35 -20.94 1.27
C ASP A 66 -47.08 -19.99 2.45
N ARG A 67 -45.86 -20.03 3.04
CA ARG A 67 -45.48 -19.09 4.09
C ARG A 67 -45.36 -17.68 3.51
N LYS A 68 -45.53 -16.67 4.37
CA LYS A 68 -45.33 -15.26 4.02
C LYS A 68 -43.99 -14.76 4.58
N PRO A 69 -43.21 -13.99 3.81
CA PRO A 69 -42.09 -13.24 4.34
C PRO A 69 -42.54 -12.20 5.37
N ASP A 70 -41.77 -12.05 6.45
CA ASP A 70 -41.98 -11.03 7.47
C ASP A 70 -41.17 -9.77 7.16
N TYR A 71 -39.95 -9.94 6.62
CA TYR A 71 -39.03 -8.84 6.37
C TYR A 71 -38.44 -8.86 4.97
N LEU A 72 -38.24 -7.67 4.40
CA LEU A 72 -37.30 -7.40 3.32
C LEU A 72 -36.17 -6.53 3.86
N VAL A 73 -35.00 -7.12 4.04
CA VAL A 73 -33.78 -6.40 4.42
C VAL A 73 -33.14 -5.85 3.16
N VAL A 74 -33.08 -4.52 3.06
CA VAL A 74 -32.43 -3.83 1.93
C VAL A 74 -31.08 -3.30 2.38
N GLN A 75 -30.02 -3.92 1.90
CA GLN A 75 -28.64 -3.60 2.24
C GLN A 75 -28.09 -2.47 1.37
N HIS A 76 -28.56 -2.40 0.12
CA HIS A 76 -28.06 -1.51 -0.90
C HIS A 76 -29.18 -1.06 -1.85
N MET A 77 -29.19 0.22 -2.23
CA MET A 77 -30.25 0.84 -3.03
C MET A 77 -29.93 0.95 -4.52
N GLU A 78 -28.86 0.34 -5.01
CA GLU A 78 -28.64 0.29 -6.44
C GLU A 78 -29.73 -0.54 -7.13
N PRO A 79 -30.27 -0.10 -8.30
CA PRO A 79 -31.46 -0.72 -8.88
C PRO A 79 -31.32 -2.20 -9.28
N ASP A 80 -30.12 -2.67 -9.57
CA ASP A 80 -29.84 -4.08 -9.87
C ASP A 80 -30.04 -5.02 -8.66
N HIS A 81 -30.17 -4.46 -7.46
CA HIS A 81 -30.54 -5.18 -6.24
C HIS A 81 -31.81 -4.66 -5.55
N SER A 82 -32.33 -3.51 -5.97
CA SER A 82 -33.44 -2.84 -5.26
C SER A 82 -34.68 -2.56 -6.12
N ALA A 83 -34.62 -2.73 -7.44
CA ALA A 83 -35.72 -2.35 -8.33
C ALA A 83 -37.03 -3.11 -8.07
N ASN A 84 -36.98 -4.27 -7.41
CA ASN A 84 -38.16 -5.09 -7.14
C ASN A 84 -38.76 -4.90 -5.74
N ILE A 85 -38.35 -3.87 -4.97
CA ILE A 85 -38.93 -3.59 -3.64
C ILE A 85 -40.45 -3.39 -3.72
N ASP A 86 -40.93 -2.54 -4.62
CA ASP A 86 -42.39 -2.32 -4.80
C ASP A 86 -43.11 -3.59 -5.26
N ASN A 87 -42.51 -4.35 -6.17
CA ASN A 87 -43.09 -5.62 -6.66
C ASN A 87 -43.23 -6.63 -5.51
N PHE A 88 -42.21 -6.72 -4.66
CA PHE A 88 -42.23 -7.57 -3.46
C PHE A 88 -43.32 -7.13 -2.48
N LEU A 89 -43.39 -5.84 -2.17
CA LEU A 89 -44.36 -5.31 -1.19
C LEU A 89 -45.81 -5.30 -1.71
N ASN A 90 -46.00 -5.35 -3.02
CA ASN A 90 -47.31 -5.59 -3.64
C ASN A 90 -47.72 -7.06 -3.54
N ALA A 91 -46.77 -7.99 -3.69
CA ALA A 91 -47.01 -9.43 -3.52
C ALA A 91 -47.21 -9.83 -2.05
N TYR A 92 -46.48 -9.17 -1.13
CA TYR A 92 -46.47 -9.43 0.31
C TYR A 92 -46.75 -8.15 1.09
N PRO A 93 -48.03 -7.71 1.15
CA PRO A 93 -48.38 -6.40 1.73
C PRO A 93 -48.13 -6.28 3.23
N ASP A 94 -48.04 -7.41 3.94
CA ASP A 94 -47.79 -7.49 5.37
C ASP A 94 -46.29 -7.42 5.72
N ALA A 95 -45.39 -7.49 4.74
CA ALA A 95 -43.95 -7.51 4.97
C ALA A 95 -43.41 -6.13 5.37
N ILE A 96 -42.40 -6.13 6.24
CA ILE A 96 -41.77 -4.92 6.80
C ILE A 96 -40.41 -4.71 6.12
N VAL A 97 -40.16 -3.49 5.62
CA VAL A 97 -38.86 -3.14 5.04
C VAL A 97 -37.88 -2.79 6.16
N VAL A 98 -36.69 -3.39 6.15
CA VAL A 98 -35.63 -3.16 7.14
C VAL A 98 -34.42 -2.58 6.44
N SER A 99 -34.01 -1.35 6.77
CA SER A 99 -32.86 -0.72 6.13
C SER A 99 -32.33 0.48 6.91
N SER A 100 -31.28 1.13 6.40
CA SER A 100 -30.73 2.35 6.97
C SER A 100 -31.61 3.57 6.68
N GLN A 101 -31.51 4.61 7.52
CA GLN A 101 -32.25 5.87 7.28
C GLN A 101 -31.92 6.49 5.92
N LYS A 102 -30.67 6.35 5.45
CA LYS A 102 -30.26 6.87 4.14
C LYS A 102 -30.93 6.11 3.00
N ALA A 103 -31.02 4.79 3.11
CA ALA A 103 -31.70 3.96 2.12
C ALA A 103 -33.19 4.33 2.03
N PHE A 104 -33.88 4.53 3.15
CA PHE A 104 -35.27 5.02 3.13
C PHE A 104 -35.42 6.38 2.46
N ASN A 105 -34.47 7.30 2.66
CA ASN A 105 -34.50 8.58 1.94
C ASN A 105 -34.31 8.38 0.42
N MET A 106 -33.51 7.40 0.00
CA MET A 106 -33.35 7.03 -1.41
C MET A 106 -34.61 6.35 -1.96
N MET A 107 -35.30 5.51 -1.18
CA MET A 107 -36.59 4.90 -1.57
C MET A 107 -37.64 5.97 -1.88
N VAL A 108 -37.67 7.10 -1.14
CA VAL A 108 -38.55 8.23 -1.51
C VAL A 108 -38.23 8.76 -2.90
N ASN A 109 -36.96 8.83 -3.26
CA ASN A 109 -36.54 9.36 -4.57
C ASN A 109 -36.80 8.36 -5.71
N PHE A 110 -36.60 7.06 -5.46
CA PHE A 110 -36.80 6.01 -6.48
C PHE A 110 -38.28 5.61 -6.64
N PHE A 111 -39.00 5.46 -5.53
CA PHE A 111 -40.35 4.86 -5.48
C PHE A 111 -41.44 5.84 -4.99
N GLY A 112 -41.07 7.05 -4.55
CA GLY A 112 -42.03 8.04 -4.04
C GLY A 112 -42.52 7.77 -2.61
N THR A 113 -41.96 6.78 -1.91
CA THR A 113 -42.34 6.39 -0.56
C THR A 113 -41.14 5.86 0.23
N ASP A 114 -41.18 6.02 1.54
CA ASP A 114 -40.24 5.41 2.48
C ASP A 114 -40.87 4.26 3.27
N TYR A 115 -42.11 3.89 2.93
CA TYR A 115 -42.91 2.86 3.62
C TYR A 115 -43.05 3.10 5.13
N ALA A 116 -43.26 4.36 5.55
CA ALA A 116 -43.34 4.76 6.96
C ALA A 116 -44.32 3.94 7.82
N ASP A 117 -45.36 3.34 7.23
CA ASP A 117 -46.34 2.48 7.88
C ASP A 117 -45.85 1.05 8.14
N ARG A 118 -44.79 0.62 7.45
CA ARG A 118 -44.25 -0.76 7.50
C ARG A 118 -42.74 -0.80 7.27
N ARG A 119 -42.00 -0.03 8.08
CA ARG A 119 -40.54 -0.03 8.07
C ARG A 119 -39.89 -0.18 9.44
N ILE A 120 -38.66 -0.68 9.45
CA ILE A 120 -37.74 -0.64 10.58
C ILE A 120 -36.45 0.04 10.11
N VAL A 121 -36.07 1.12 10.80
CA VAL A 121 -34.81 1.81 10.56
C VAL A 121 -33.74 1.20 11.45
N VAL A 122 -32.67 0.69 10.84
CA VAL A 122 -31.51 0.10 11.54
C VAL A 122 -30.24 0.90 11.28
N LYS A 123 -29.30 0.81 12.21
CA LYS A 123 -27.94 1.35 12.10
C LYS A 123 -26.92 0.31 12.55
N GLU A 124 -25.65 0.66 12.40
CA GLU A 124 -24.55 -0.15 12.92
C GLU A 124 -24.74 -0.54 14.39
N GLY A 125 -24.60 -1.83 14.67
CA GLY A 125 -24.72 -2.42 16.00
C GLY A 125 -26.15 -2.78 16.42
N ASP A 126 -27.17 -2.40 15.65
CA ASP A 126 -28.53 -2.88 15.88
C ASP A 126 -28.66 -4.36 15.48
N THR A 127 -29.70 -5.01 16.01
CA THR A 127 -30.00 -6.42 15.73
C THR A 127 -31.46 -6.63 15.34
N LEU A 128 -31.74 -7.73 14.62
CA LEU A 128 -33.08 -8.20 14.30
C LEU A 128 -33.18 -9.71 14.55
N GLU A 129 -34.05 -10.09 15.49
CA GLU A 129 -34.32 -11.50 15.81
C GLU A 129 -35.41 -12.08 14.89
N LEU A 130 -35.11 -13.23 14.28
CA LEU A 130 -36.02 -13.98 13.42
C LEU A 130 -36.61 -15.22 14.10
N GLY A 131 -36.06 -15.62 15.25
CA GLY A 131 -36.34 -16.88 15.93
C GLY A 131 -35.03 -17.46 16.44
N LYS A 132 -34.52 -18.50 15.78
CA LYS A 132 -33.17 -19.05 15.98
C LYS A 132 -32.07 -18.11 15.47
N HIS A 133 -32.32 -17.36 14.41
CA HIS A 133 -31.37 -16.47 13.73
C HIS A 133 -31.44 -15.06 14.30
N THR A 134 -30.27 -14.43 14.43
CA THR A 134 -30.13 -13.03 14.86
C THR A 134 -29.25 -12.30 13.86
N LEU A 135 -29.85 -11.34 13.17
CA LEU A 135 -29.16 -10.49 12.21
C LEU A 135 -28.52 -9.32 12.93
N ASN A 136 -27.24 -9.07 12.68
CA ASN A 136 -26.45 -8.00 13.26
C ASN A 136 -26.04 -7.04 12.14
N PHE A 137 -26.38 -5.76 12.25
CA PHE A 137 -26.15 -4.81 11.17
C PHE A 137 -24.78 -4.12 11.29
N VAL A 138 -24.03 -4.11 10.20
CA VAL A 138 -22.67 -3.57 10.11
C VAL A 138 -22.63 -2.43 9.09
N GLY A 139 -22.33 -1.21 9.53
CA GLY A 139 -22.28 -0.05 8.64
C GLY A 139 -21.08 -0.10 7.70
N ALA A 140 -21.34 -0.04 6.38
CA ALA A 140 -20.32 -0.04 5.33
C ALA A 140 -20.43 1.19 4.39
N PRO A 141 -20.51 2.43 4.93
CA PRO A 141 -20.74 3.62 4.10
C PRO A 141 -19.61 3.86 3.11
N MET A 142 -19.98 4.13 1.85
CA MET A 142 -19.09 4.34 0.69
C MET A 142 -18.24 3.12 0.31
N VAL A 143 -18.56 1.93 0.81
CA VAL A 143 -18.17 0.70 0.12
C VAL A 143 -19.18 0.56 -1.02
N HIS A 144 -18.87 1.21 -2.16
CA HIS A 144 -19.80 1.57 -3.24
C HIS A 144 -20.66 2.81 -2.95
N TRP A 145 -21.75 2.68 -2.18
CA TRP A 145 -22.73 3.77 -1.95
C TRP A 145 -22.84 4.21 -0.47
N PRO A 146 -23.36 5.41 -0.16
CA PRO A 146 -23.33 5.99 1.20
C PRO A 146 -24.26 5.32 2.22
N GLU A 147 -25.27 4.57 1.79
CA GLU A 147 -26.30 3.90 2.60
C GLU A 147 -25.99 2.44 2.93
N VAL A 148 -24.98 1.86 2.26
CA VAL A 148 -24.67 0.43 2.31
C VAL A 148 -24.56 -0.09 3.74
N LEU A 149 -25.25 -1.19 3.98
CA LEU A 149 -25.35 -1.87 5.25
C LEU A 149 -25.10 -3.38 5.06
N MET A 150 -24.03 -3.91 5.64
CA MET A 150 -23.81 -5.35 5.68
C MET A 150 -24.62 -5.98 6.83
N THR A 151 -24.95 -7.26 6.71
CA THR A 151 -25.75 -8.00 7.70
C THR A 151 -25.05 -9.29 8.07
N TYR A 152 -24.80 -9.52 9.35
CA TYR A 152 -24.18 -10.73 9.85
C TYR A 152 -25.19 -11.57 10.64
N ASP A 153 -25.47 -12.77 10.17
CA ASP A 153 -26.22 -13.76 10.93
C ASP A 153 -25.29 -14.47 11.92
N SER A 154 -25.48 -14.22 13.21
CA SER A 154 -24.64 -14.81 14.26
C SER A 154 -24.90 -16.29 14.50
N THR A 155 -26.02 -16.83 13.99
CA THR A 155 -26.40 -18.22 14.21
C THR A 155 -25.67 -19.16 13.27
N ASP A 156 -25.70 -18.86 11.97
CA ASP A 156 -25.02 -19.68 10.95
C ASP A 156 -23.67 -19.07 10.53
N GLN A 157 -23.24 -17.97 11.14
CA GLN A 157 -21.95 -17.33 10.90
C GLN A 157 -21.77 -16.83 9.45
N VAL A 158 -22.85 -16.28 8.89
CA VAL A 158 -22.93 -15.81 7.50
C VAL A 158 -22.93 -14.29 7.44
N LEU A 159 -22.02 -13.72 6.64
CA LEU A 159 -22.00 -12.31 6.31
C LEU A 159 -22.65 -12.07 4.94
N PHE A 160 -23.80 -11.40 4.92
CA PHE A 160 -24.35 -10.81 3.70
C PHE A 160 -23.66 -9.46 3.44
N SER A 161 -22.80 -9.42 2.43
CA SER A 161 -21.78 -8.38 2.27
C SER A 161 -22.16 -7.24 1.33
N ALA A 162 -23.43 -7.15 0.90
CA ALA A 162 -23.83 -6.29 -0.20
C ALA A 162 -22.89 -6.54 -1.41
N ASP A 163 -22.38 -5.51 -2.07
CA ASP A 163 -21.45 -5.64 -3.21
C ASP A 163 -20.05 -6.11 -2.80
N GLY A 164 -19.72 -6.01 -1.52
CA GLY A 164 -18.43 -6.45 -1.01
C GLY A 164 -18.23 -7.94 -1.29
N PHE A 165 -17.02 -8.32 -1.71
CA PHE A 165 -16.63 -9.68 -2.08
C PHE A 165 -17.29 -10.24 -3.35
N GLY A 166 -17.97 -9.40 -4.13
CA GLY A 166 -18.49 -9.78 -5.44
C GLY A 166 -17.43 -9.90 -6.53
N LYS A 167 -17.84 -10.46 -7.67
CA LYS A 167 -17.12 -10.48 -8.95
C LYS A 167 -18.09 -10.28 -10.11
N PHE A 168 -17.57 -9.85 -11.26
CA PHE A 168 -18.33 -9.96 -12.52
C PHE A 168 -18.49 -11.42 -12.96
N GLY A 169 -19.54 -11.73 -13.73
CA GLY A 169 -19.83 -13.07 -14.23
C GLY A 169 -21.06 -13.73 -13.60
N ALA A 170 -21.76 -14.55 -14.38
CA ALA A 170 -22.86 -15.39 -13.91
C ALA A 170 -22.36 -16.59 -13.08
N LEU A 171 -23.22 -17.15 -12.21
CA LEU A 171 -22.86 -18.25 -11.30
C LEU A 171 -22.67 -19.62 -11.98
N ASP A 172 -23.16 -19.76 -13.21
CA ASP A 172 -23.12 -21.00 -13.99
C ASP A 172 -21.94 -21.04 -14.98
N VAL A 173 -21.01 -20.09 -14.88
CA VAL A 173 -19.77 -20.04 -15.64
C VAL A 173 -18.57 -20.26 -14.71
N GLU A 174 -17.65 -21.15 -15.13
CA GLU A 174 -16.40 -21.37 -14.40
C GLU A 174 -15.35 -20.33 -14.80
N GLU A 175 -14.95 -19.50 -13.84
CA GLU A 175 -13.94 -18.45 -14.00
C GLU A 175 -13.09 -18.33 -12.74
N ASP A 176 -11.86 -17.83 -12.90
CA ASP A 176 -11.04 -17.47 -11.75
C ASP A 176 -11.70 -16.33 -10.97
N TRP A 177 -11.89 -16.52 -9.67
CA TRP A 177 -12.52 -15.50 -8.84
C TRP A 177 -11.66 -14.24 -8.77
N ALA A 178 -10.34 -14.36 -8.59
CA ALA A 178 -9.49 -13.21 -8.29
C ALA A 178 -9.38 -12.22 -9.44
N CYS A 179 -9.34 -12.69 -10.70
CA CYS A 179 -9.33 -11.82 -11.87
C CYS A 179 -10.61 -10.96 -11.92
N GLU A 180 -11.79 -11.58 -12.01
CA GLU A 180 -13.04 -10.82 -12.12
C GLU A 180 -13.40 -10.07 -10.83
N ALA A 181 -13.00 -10.57 -9.65
CA ALA A 181 -13.23 -9.88 -8.38
C ALA A 181 -12.34 -8.64 -8.22
N ARG A 182 -11.12 -8.65 -8.77
CA ARG A 182 -10.28 -7.45 -8.80
C ARG A 182 -10.82 -6.44 -9.80
N ARG A 183 -11.18 -6.87 -11.02
CA ARG A 183 -11.84 -6.00 -12.01
C ARG A 183 -13.09 -5.36 -11.43
N TYR A 184 -13.91 -6.16 -10.74
CA TYR A 184 -15.09 -5.71 -10.00
C TYR A 184 -14.72 -4.71 -8.89
N TYR A 185 -13.82 -5.10 -7.97
CA TYR A 185 -13.43 -4.26 -6.84
C TYR A 185 -12.86 -2.92 -7.29
N ILE A 186 -11.90 -2.93 -8.23
CA ILE A 186 -11.25 -1.72 -8.72
C ILE A 186 -12.24 -0.88 -9.51
N GLY A 187 -13.07 -1.50 -10.36
CA GLY A 187 -14.12 -0.82 -11.13
C GLY A 187 -15.10 -0.05 -10.25
N ILE A 188 -15.67 -0.73 -9.26
CA ILE A 188 -16.82 -0.27 -8.46
C ILE A 188 -16.38 0.50 -7.20
N VAL A 189 -15.48 -0.08 -6.41
CA VAL A 189 -15.15 0.41 -5.05
C VAL A 189 -13.72 0.94 -4.92
N GLY A 190 -12.87 0.76 -5.92
CA GLY A 190 -11.40 0.96 -5.83
C GLY A 190 -10.95 2.31 -5.27
N LYS A 191 -11.76 3.36 -5.43
CA LYS A 191 -11.53 4.69 -4.84
C LYS A 191 -11.62 4.73 -3.31
N TYR A 192 -12.43 3.87 -2.71
CA TYR A 192 -12.83 3.92 -1.31
C TYR A 192 -12.08 2.91 -0.43
N GLY A 193 -10.81 2.63 -0.76
CA GLY A 193 -9.97 1.70 -0.01
C GLY A 193 -9.95 1.95 1.51
N LYS A 194 -9.95 3.21 1.98
CA LYS A 194 -10.00 3.52 3.43
C LYS A 194 -11.30 3.04 4.08
N GLN A 195 -12.43 3.17 3.39
CA GLN A 195 -13.74 2.75 3.89
C GLN A 195 -13.82 1.23 3.94
N VAL A 196 -13.32 0.55 2.91
CA VAL A 196 -13.18 -0.91 2.90
C VAL A 196 -12.30 -1.38 4.06
N GLN A 197 -11.13 -0.77 4.28
CA GLN A 197 -10.26 -1.06 5.43
C GLN A 197 -10.96 -0.89 6.79
N ASN A 198 -11.84 0.11 6.94
CA ASN A 198 -12.62 0.28 8.17
C ASN A 198 -13.64 -0.83 8.34
N VAL A 199 -14.28 -1.28 7.26
CA VAL A 199 -15.24 -2.40 7.31
C VAL A 199 -14.54 -3.71 7.61
N LEU A 200 -13.39 -3.99 6.99
CA LEU A 200 -12.57 -5.18 7.30
C LEU A 200 -12.18 -5.24 8.78
N LYS A 201 -11.83 -4.10 9.40
CA LYS A 201 -11.55 -4.02 10.84
C LYS A 201 -12.76 -4.34 11.71
N LYS A 202 -13.97 -3.94 11.30
CA LYS A 202 -15.20 -4.30 12.01
C LYS A 202 -15.51 -5.79 11.84
N ALA A 203 -15.39 -6.29 10.61
CA ALA A 203 -15.63 -7.68 10.26
C ALA A 203 -14.67 -8.65 10.97
N ALA A 204 -13.43 -8.22 11.27
CA ALA A 204 -12.46 -8.99 12.04
C ALA A 204 -12.93 -9.35 13.47
N GLY A 205 -13.95 -8.65 14.01
CA GLY A 205 -14.57 -8.98 15.29
C GLY A 205 -15.70 -10.01 15.20
N LEU A 206 -16.06 -10.46 13.99
CA LEU A 206 -17.13 -11.41 13.73
C LEU A 206 -16.53 -12.78 13.39
N ASP A 207 -17.17 -13.86 13.85
CA ASP A 207 -16.77 -15.23 13.51
C ASP A 207 -17.45 -15.63 12.18
N ILE A 208 -16.90 -15.16 11.07
CA ILE A 208 -17.47 -15.36 9.72
C ILE A 208 -16.97 -16.69 9.14
N GLN A 209 -17.91 -17.54 8.70
CA GLN A 209 -17.64 -18.80 8.02
C GLN A 209 -18.09 -18.78 6.55
N ILE A 210 -19.06 -17.94 6.20
CA ILE A 210 -19.59 -17.81 4.84
C ILE A 210 -19.81 -16.33 4.51
N ILE A 211 -19.46 -15.91 3.29
CA ILE A 211 -19.75 -14.58 2.74
C ILE A 211 -20.70 -14.74 1.55
N CYS A 212 -21.80 -13.99 1.60
CA CYS A 212 -22.87 -13.96 0.61
C CYS A 212 -22.92 -12.56 -0.04
N PRO A 213 -22.21 -12.34 -1.17
CA PRO A 213 -22.23 -11.07 -1.89
C PRO A 213 -23.48 -10.92 -2.77
N LEU A 214 -23.77 -9.70 -3.23
CA LEU A 214 -24.86 -9.43 -4.17
C LEU A 214 -24.54 -9.82 -5.63
N HIS A 215 -23.27 -10.04 -5.94
CA HIS A 215 -22.83 -10.59 -7.22
C HIS A 215 -21.77 -11.69 -7.03
N GLY A 216 -21.70 -12.63 -7.97
CA GLY A 216 -20.69 -13.69 -7.94
C GLY A 216 -20.96 -14.77 -6.89
N PRO A 217 -20.02 -15.72 -6.68
CA PRO A 217 -20.27 -16.92 -5.88
C PRO A 217 -20.33 -16.64 -4.37
N VAL A 218 -21.02 -17.51 -3.66
CA VAL A 218 -20.93 -17.60 -2.19
C VAL A 218 -19.55 -18.13 -1.80
N LEU A 219 -18.91 -17.49 -0.84
CA LEU A 219 -17.55 -17.81 -0.39
C LEU A 219 -17.62 -18.51 0.97
N SER A 220 -17.25 -19.79 1.05
CA SER A 220 -17.37 -20.60 2.29
C SER A 220 -16.12 -21.39 2.66
N GLU A 221 -15.06 -21.32 1.83
CA GLU A 221 -13.81 -22.06 2.03
C GLU A 221 -12.63 -21.11 1.79
N ASN A 222 -11.58 -21.21 2.61
CA ASN A 222 -10.39 -20.37 2.51
C ASN A 222 -10.68 -18.86 2.54
N LEU A 223 -11.51 -18.40 3.50
CA LEU A 223 -11.84 -16.97 3.62
C LEU A 223 -10.61 -16.06 3.77
N GLY A 224 -9.52 -16.57 4.34
CA GLY A 224 -8.25 -15.85 4.43
C GLY A 224 -7.75 -15.34 3.07
N TYR A 225 -7.85 -16.16 2.03
CA TYR A 225 -7.46 -15.77 0.67
C TYR A 225 -8.25 -14.56 0.15
N TYR A 226 -9.57 -14.58 0.25
CA TYR A 226 -10.42 -13.48 -0.22
C TYR A 226 -10.23 -12.20 0.60
N LEU A 227 -10.09 -12.35 1.93
CA LEU A 227 -9.84 -11.25 2.85
C LEU A 227 -8.48 -10.59 2.61
N ASP A 228 -7.45 -11.39 2.37
CA ASP A 228 -6.09 -10.90 2.08
C ASP A 228 -6.04 -10.12 0.75
N LEU A 229 -6.76 -10.58 -0.27
CA LEU A 229 -6.91 -9.87 -1.53
C LEU A 229 -7.64 -8.54 -1.35
N TYR A 230 -8.79 -8.53 -0.66
CA TYR A 230 -9.51 -7.28 -0.34
C TYR A 230 -8.66 -6.33 0.50
N ASN A 231 -7.90 -6.83 1.46
CA ASN A 231 -6.96 -6.04 2.25
C ASN A 231 -5.86 -5.43 1.36
N THR A 232 -5.32 -6.22 0.43
CA THR A 232 -4.31 -5.78 -0.53
C THR A 232 -4.85 -4.68 -1.44
N TRP A 233 -6.02 -4.88 -2.07
CA TRP A 233 -6.62 -3.91 -2.98
C TRP A 233 -6.99 -2.62 -2.26
N SER A 234 -7.64 -2.72 -1.10
CA SER A 234 -8.08 -1.55 -0.33
C SER A 234 -6.96 -0.76 0.34
N SER A 235 -5.79 -1.38 0.55
CA SER A 235 -4.58 -0.69 0.98
C SER A 235 -3.74 -0.17 -0.18
N TYR A 236 -4.16 -0.42 -1.43
CA TYR A 236 -3.42 -0.11 -2.65
C TYR A 236 -2.03 -0.78 -2.67
N GLY A 237 -1.95 -1.96 -2.05
CA GLY A 237 -0.75 -2.78 -1.98
C GLY A 237 -0.35 -3.37 -3.32
N VAL A 238 0.71 -4.16 -3.31
CA VAL A 238 1.14 -4.97 -4.46
C VAL A 238 0.57 -6.36 -4.26
N GLU A 239 -0.21 -6.84 -5.22
CA GLU A 239 -0.72 -8.21 -5.17
C GLU A 239 0.28 -9.20 -5.75
N THR A 240 0.84 -8.87 -6.91
CA THR A 240 1.71 -9.78 -7.64
C THR A 240 3.03 -9.07 -7.94
N ASP A 241 4.14 -9.76 -7.67
CA ASP A 241 5.45 -9.29 -8.11
C ASP A 241 5.53 -9.28 -9.63
N GLY A 242 5.90 -8.14 -10.18
CA GLY A 242 5.97 -7.94 -11.61
C GLY A 242 5.91 -6.47 -12.01
N ILE A 243 5.99 -6.26 -13.32
CA ILE A 243 5.96 -4.95 -13.96
C ILE A 243 4.88 -4.95 -15.03
N MET A 244 3.98 -3.96 -14.98
CA MET A 244 3.04 -3.69 -16.06
C MET A 244 3.65 -2.69 -17.06
N ILE A 245 3.43 -2.88 -18.35
CA ILE A 245 3.73 -1.90 -19.40
C ILE A 245 2.42 -1.58 -20.12
N ALA A 246 1.85 -0.42 -19.81
CA ALA A 246 0.69 0.12 -20.50
C ALA A 246 1.17 0.99 -21.67
N TYR A 247 0.76 0.69 -22.90
CA TYR A 247 1.24 1.45 -24.05
C TYR A 247 0.20 1.78 -25.10
N THR A 248 0.55 2.78 -25.91
CA THR A 248 -0.13 3.13 -27.17
C THR A 248 0.91 3.40 -28.24
N SER A 249 0.64 2.99 -29.48
CA SER A 249 1.63 3.10 -30.57
C SER A 249 0.95 3.37 -31.92
N VAL A 250 1.18 4.56 -32.49
CA VAL A 250 0.55 4.97 -33.75
C VAL A 250 1.24 4.35 -34.96
N TYR A 251 2.58 4.37 -34.99
CA TYR A 251 3.39 3.90 -36.13
C TYR A 251 4.35 2.75 -35.78
N GLY A 252 4.14 2.08 -34.65
CA GLY A 252 4.90 0.88 -34.28
C GLY A 252 6.21 1.13 -33.52
N HIS A 253 6.80 2.33 -33.56
CA HIS A 253 8.08 2.58 -32.88
C HIS A 253 8.01 2.54 -31.35
N THR A 254 6.93 3.07 -30.74
CA THR A 254 6.71 2.93 -29.29
C THR A 254 6.51 1.46 -28.91
N LYS A 255 5.73 0.72 -29.71
CA LYS A 255 5.55 -0.73 -29.53
C LYS A 255 6.87 -1.49 -29.58
N LYS A 256 7.74 -1.19 -30.54
CA LYS A 256 9.06 -1.83 -30.66
C LYS A 256 9.92 -1.59 -29.42
N ALA A 257 9.89 -0.39 -28.82
CA ALA A 257 10.60 -0.10 -27.59
C ALA A 257 10.01 -0.85 -26.39
N VAL A 258 8.68 -0.91 -26.29
CA VAL A 258 7.96 -1.68 -25.27
C VAL A 258 8.29 -3.17 -25.34
N GLU A 259 8.27 -3.75 -26.54
CA GLU A 259 8.62 -5.16 -26.75
C GLU A 259 10.07 -5.45 -26.33
N LEU A 260 11.01 -4.58 -26.70
CA LEU A 260 12.41 -4.71 -26.30
C LEU A 260 12.60 -4.59 -24.78
N LEU A 261 11.96 -3.62 -24.13
CA LEU A 261 12.00 -3.48 -22.67
C LEU A 261 11.39 -4.72 -22.00
N ALA A 262 10.24 -5.21 -22.50
CA ALA A 262 9.58 -6.37 -21.94
C ALA A 262 10.47 -7.63 -21.99
N ASP A 263 11.18 -7.84 -23.10
CA ASP A 263 12.11 -8.96 -23.24
C ASP A 263 13.29 -8.83 -22.28
N LYS A 264 13.89 -7.64 -22.17
CA LYS A 264 14.99 -7.37 -21.24
C LYS A 264 14.59 -7.55 -19.77
N LEU A 265 13.39 -7.08 -19.39
CA LEU A 265 12.86 -7.30 -18.03
C LEU A 265 12.72 -8.79 -17.71
N ARG A 266 12.25 -9.60 -18.67
CA ARG A 266 12.15 -11.07 -18.51
C ARG A 266 13.54 -11.69 -18.37
N GLU A 267 14.49 -11.31 -19.23
CA GLU A 267 15.88 -11.79 -19.18
C GLU A 267 16.58 -11.44 -17.87
N ALA A 268 16.33 -10.22 -17.35
CA ALA A 268 16.84 -9.74 -16.07
C ALA A 268 16.26 -10.51 -14.87
N GLY A 269 15.14 -11.20 -15.03
CA GLY A 269 14.53 -12.06 -14.00
C GLY A 269 13.29 -11.46 -13.33
N CYS A 270 12.62 -10.51 -13.99
CA CYS A 270 11.32 -10.03 -13.54
C CYS A 270 10.31 -11.20 -13.48
N PRO A 271 9.63 -11.44 -12.33
CA PRO A 271 8.73 -12.60 -12.18
C PRO A 271 7.56 -12.61 -13.18
N LYS A 272 7.04 -11.42 -13.50
CA LYS A 272 5.93 -11.24 -14.44
C LYS A 272 6.07 -9.90 -15.15
N VAL A 273 5.94 -9.93 -16.48
CA VAL A 273 5.85 -8.73 -17.32
C VAL A 273 4.51 -8.75 -18.04
N ALA A 274 3.58 -7.89 -17.60
CA ALA A 274 2.29 -7.66 -18.27
C ALA A 274 2.46 -6.54 -19.30
N VAL A 275 2.01 -6.74 -20.53
CA VAL A 275 2.16 -5.77 -21.63
C VAL A 275 0.79 -5.55 -22.23
N ASN A 276 0.28 -4.33 -22.10
CA ASN A 276 -1.10 -3.99 -22.44
C ASN A 276 -1.16 -2.92 -23.53
N ASP A 277 -1.73 -3.26 -24.69
CA ASP A 277 -2.04 -2.29 -25.75
C ASP A 277 -3.38 -1.61 -25.45
N LEU A 278 -3.32 -0.42 -24.86
CA LEU A 278 -4.50 0.33 -24.40
C LEU A 278 -5.47 0.69 -25.53
N ALA A 279 -5.04 0.65 -26.80
CA ALA A 279 -5.90 0.93 -27.94
C ALA A 279 -6.65 -0.32 -28.46
N ARG A 280 -6.38 -1.51 -27.90
CA ARG A 280 -6.88 -2.80 -28.40
C ARG A 280 -7.48 -3.70 -27.32
N GLU A 281 -7.04 -3.53 -26.07
CA GLU A 281 -7.49 -4.31 -24.92
C GLU A 281 -8.65 -3.62 -24.19
N ASP A 282 -9.32 -4.38 -23.34
CA ASP A 282 -10.35 -3.83 -22.44
C ASP A 282 -9.69 -2.89 -21.43
N MET A 283 -10.20 -1.66 -21.35
CA MET A 283 -9.66 -0.63 -20.46
C MET A 283 -9.79 -1.00 -18.97
N ALA A 284 -10.87 -1.68 -18.57
CA ALA A 284 -11.07 -2.11 -17.19
C ALA A 284 -10.07 -3.20 -16.78
N GLU A 285 -9.74 -4.12 -17.69
CA GLU A 285 -8.67 -5.12 -17.52
C GLU A 285 -7.29 -4.44 -17.41
N CYS A 286 -7.02 -3.46 -18.27
CA CYS A 286 -5.76 -2.71 -18.17
C CYS A 286 -5.66 -1.97 -16.82
N VAL A 287 -6.76 -1.37 -16.37
CA VAL A 287 -6.82 -0.65 -15.09
C VAL A 287 -6.62 -1.59 -13.93
N GLU A 288 -7.25 -2.76 -13.90
CA GLU A 288 -7.10 -3.72 -12.80
C GLU A 288 -5.66 -4.26 -12.68
N ASP A 289 -5.00 -4.52 -13.80
CA ASP A 289 -3.57 -4.90 -13.86
C ASP A 289 -2.67 -3.79 -13.29
N ALA A 290 -3.00 -2.52 -13.52
CA ALA A 290 -2.22 -1.40 -12.97
C ALA A 290 -2.21 -1.39 -11.43
N PHE A 291 -3.30 -1.80 -10.79
CA PHE A 291 -3.39 -1.91 -9.33
C PHE A 291 -2.74 -3.20 -8.80
N ARG A 292 -2.62 -4.23 -9.63
CA ARG A 292 -2.04 -5.53 -9.28
C ARG A 292 -0.54 -5.47 -9.02
N TYR A 293 0.19 -4.72 -9.86
CA TYR A 293 1.66 -4.67 -9.84
C TYR A 293 2.20 -3.45 -9.08
N GLY A 294 3.39 -3.57 -8.49
CA GLY A 294 4.05 -2.46 -7.79
C GLY A 294 4.74 -1.45 -8.72
N LYS A 295 5.03 -1.85 -9.96
CA LYS A 295 5.79 -1.10 -10.94
C LYS A 295 5.02 -1.04 -12.25
N ILE A 296 4.90 0.16 -12.82
CA ILE A 296 4.22 0.40 -14.10
C ILE A 296 5.07 1.27 -15.04
N ILE A 297 5.03 0.94 -16.32
CA ILE A 297 5.59 1.75 -17.40
C ILE A 297 4.46 2.33 -18.22
N LEU A 298 4.46 3.65 -18.38
CA LEU A 298 3.53 4.36 -19.25
C LEU A 298 4.25 4.76 -20.54
N ALA A 299 3.84 4.13 -21.65
CA ALA A 299 4.49 4.30 -22.94
C ALA A 299 3.52 4.89 -23.98
N THR A 300 3.75 6.12 -24.44
CA THR A 300 2.85 6.75 -25.41
C THR A 300 3.57 7.73 -26.33
N THR A 301 2.87 8.16 -27.37
CA THR A 301 3.34 9.22 -28.25
C THR A 301 2.75 10.57 -27.83
N THR A 302 3.51 11.64 -28.09
CA THR A 302 2.95 12.99 -28.05
C THR A 302 1.97 13.16 -29.20
N TYR A 303 0.72 13.46 -28.86
CA TYR A 303 -0.39 13.60 -29.80
C TYR A 303 -1.11 14.93 -29.55
N ASN A 304 -1.13 15.83 -30.53
CA ASN A 304 -1.75 17.16 -30.43
C ASN A 304 -1.26 18.00 -29.23
N ALA A 305 0.06 18.02 -28.99
CA ALA A 305 0.69 18.69 -27.84
C ALA A 305 0.20 18.17 -26.46
N ASP A 306 -0.34 16.95 -26.44
CA ASP A 306 -0.82 16.19 -25.30
C ASP A 306 -0.37 14.72 -25.49
N ILE A 307 -0.99 13.76 -24.80
CA ILE A 307 -0.79 12.32 -24.98
C ILE A 307 -1.89 11.67 -25.82
N PHE A 308 -1.64 10.43 -26.28
CA PHE A 308 -2.62 9.68 -27.05
C PHE A 308 -3.91 9.42 -26.25
N PRO A 309 -5.11 9.49 -26.88
CA PRO A 309 -6.38 9.47 -26.15
C PRO A 309 -6.57 8.30 -25.18
N PHE A 310 -6.24 7.08 -25.58
CA PHE A 310 -6.37 5.89 -24.71
C PHE A 310 -5.43 5.93 -23.50
N MET A 311 -4.23 6.52 -23.63
CA MET A 311 -3.34 6.71 -22.47
C MET A 311 -3.91 7.75 -21.50
N ARG A 312 -4.52 8.82 -22.02
CA ARG A 312 -5.19 9.83 -21.19
C ARG A 312 -6.36 9.24 -20.43
N GLU A 313 -7.20 8.45 -21.11
CA GLU A 313 -8.33 7.75 -20.50
C GLU A 313 -7.87 6.76 -19.43
N PHE A 314 -6.85 5.97 -19.71
CA PHE A 314 -6.24 5.06 -18.74
C PHE A 314 -5.79 5.79 -17.47
N ILE A 315 -5.01 6.87 -17.58
CA ILE A 315 -4.54 7.64 -16.41
C ILE A 315 -5.72 8.30 -15.67
N ASN A 316 -6.76 8.74 -16.37
CA ASN A 316 -7.98 9.24 -15.73
C ASN A 316 -8.63 8.15 -14.86
N HIS A 317 -8.75 6.92 -15.37
CA HIS A 317 -9.28 5.79 -14.61
C HIS A 317 -8.42 5.41 -13.39
N LEU A 318 -7.09 5.55 -13.47
CA LEU A 318 -6.20 5.36 -12.32
C LEU A 318 -6.44 6.44 -11.26
N THR A 319 -6.39 7.71 -11.68
CA THR A 319 -6.45 8.86 -10.76
C THR A 319 -7.82 8.99 -10.09
N GLU A 320 -8.92 8.69 -10.78
CA GLU A 320 -10.26 8.71 -10.18
C GLU A 320 -10.45 7.65 -9.09
N ARG A 321 -9.66 6.56 -9.18
CA ARG A 321 -9.60 5.44 -8.22
C ARG A 321 -8.47 5.59 -7.20
N ASN A 322 -7.93 6.80 -7.02
CA ASN A 322 -6.92 7.09 -5.99
C ASN A 322 -5.67 6.19 -6.09
N PHE A 323 -5.19 5.96 -7.32
CA PHE A 323 -3.94 5.25 -7.60
C PHE A 323 -2.77 5.81 -6.78
N GLN A 324 -2.02 4.94 -6.11
CA GLN A 324 -0.95 5.30 -5.17
C GLN A 324 -0.06 4.11 -4.82
N ASN A 325 1.09 4.40 -4.18
CA ASN A 325 2.09 3.41 -3.71
C ASN A 325 2.67 2.58 -4.87
N LYS A 326 3.15 3.26 -5.91
CA LYS A 326 3.63 2.63 -7.16
C LYS A 326 4.91 3.30 -7.63
N THR A 327 5.77 2.51 -8.28
CA THR A 327 6.88 3.04 -9.07
C THR A 327 6.44 3.20 -10.53
N VAL A 328 6.65 4.37 -11.12
CA VAL A 328 6.21 4.72 -12.48
C VAL A 328 7.41 5.13 -13.33
N GLY A 329 7.62 4.44 -14.44
CA GLY A 329 8.58 4.84 -15.47
C GLY A 329 7.90 5.20 -16.79
N PHE A 330 8.64 5.85 -17.68
CA PHE A 330 8.09 6.43 -18.90
C PHE A 330 8.87 6.04 -20.16
N ILE A 331 8.12 5.83 -21.25
CA ILE A 331 8.63 5.81 -22.62
C ILE A 331 7.84 6.85 -23.40
N GLU A 332 8.48 7.94 -23.80
CA GLU A 332 7.87 8.93 -24.66
C GLU A 332 8.33 8.83 -26.11
N ASN A 333 7.42 9.09 -27.05
CA ASN A 333 7.76 9.19 -28.47
C ASN A 333 7.18 10.47 -29.10
N GLY A 334 8.01 11.28 -29.74
CA GLY A 334 7.58 12.46 -30.50
C GLY A 334 8.53 12.78 -31.64
N SER A 335 8.22 13.77 -32.48
CA SER A 335 9.05 14.09 -33.66
C SER A 335 9.76 15.44 -33.58
N TRP A 336 9.11 16.49 -33.05
CA TRP A 336 9.68 17.85 -33.03
C TRP A 336 9.44 18.61 -31.72
N ALA A 337 8.61 18.07 -30.82
CA ALA A 337 8.31 18.65 -29.51
C ALA A 337 7.67 17.58 -28.60
N PRO A 338 8.42 16.56 -28.14
CA PRO A 338 7.86 15.55 -27.24
C PRO A 338 7.47 16.19 -25.90
N LEU A 339 6.28 15.83 -25.41
CA LEU A 339 5.68 16.35 -24.18
C LEU A 339 4.97 15.25 -23.37
N ALA A 340 5.05 14.00 -23.82
CA ALA A 340 4.23 12.92 -23.30
C ALA A 340 4.59 12.60 -21.85
N GLU A 341 5.88 12.47 -21.52
CA GLU A 341 6.32 12.21 -20.14
C GLU A 341 5.85 13.31 -19.20
N LYS A 342 6.13 14.57 -19.57
CA LYS A 342 5.72 15.75 -18.78
C LYS A 342 4.21 15.77 -18.52
N THR A 343 3.42 15.39 -19.52
CA THR A 343 1.96 15.37 -19.44
C THR A 343 1.49 14.23 -18.51
N MET A 344 2.03 13.02 -18.66
CA MET A 344 1.68 11.89 -17.80
C MET A 344 2.05 12.15 -16.34
N ARG A 345 3.25 12.71 -16.08
CA ARG A 345 3.67 13.15 -14.73
C ARG A 345 2.68 14.13 -14.13
N LYS A 346 2.28 15.16 -14.90
CA LYS A 346 1.31 16.16 -14.45
C LYS A 346 -0.04 15.53 -14.08
N MET A 347 -0.52 14.56 -14.85
CA MET A 347 -1.78 13.87 -14.56
C MET A 347 -1.70 13.05 -13.26
N LEU A 348 -0.52 12.55 -12.89
CA LEU A 348 -0.28 11.77 -11.67
C LEU A 348 0.10 12.64 -10.45
N GLU A 349 0.23 13.96 -10.56
CA GLU A 349 0.65 14.85 -9.44
C GLU A 349 -0.25 14.74 -8.20
N GLY A 350 -1.53 14.41 -8.37
CA GLY A 350 -2.48 14.23 -7.26
C GLY A 350 -2.40 12.86 -6.57
N CYS A 351 -1.68 11.90 -7.16
CA CYS A 351 -1.50 10.56 -6.60
C CYS A 351 -0.51 10.58 -5.44
N LYS A 352 -0.75 9.73 -4.44
CA LYS A 352 0.10 9.65 -3.25
C LYS A 352 1.20 8.61 -3.44
N ASN A 353 2.37 8.86 -2.86
CA ASN A 353 3.47 7.89 -2.80
C ASN A 353 3.80 7.26 -4.17
N ILE A 354 3.80 8.08 -5.23
CA ILE A 354 4.32 7.66 -6.53
C ILE A 354 5.81 7.95 -6.53
N THR A 355 6.60 6.91 -6.75
CA THR A 355 8.03 7.03 -7.02
C THR A 355 8.21 7.02 -8.53
N TYR A 356 8.94 7.99 -9.08
CA TYR A 356 9.25 7.97 -10.51
C TYR A 356 10.63 7.38 -10.74
N THR A 357 10.81 6.66 -11.85
CA THR A 357 12.14 6.21 -12.24
C THR A 357 13.04 7.37 -12.60
N ASP A 358 14.32 7.24 -12.26
CA ASP A 358 15.36 8.21 -12.64
C ASP A 358 15.72 8.08 -14.12
N ASN A 359 15.69 6.85 -14.66
CA ASN A 359 15.89 6.58 -16.08
C ASN A 359 14.55 6.52 -16.83
N ASN A 360 14.48 7.11 -18.02
CA ASN A 360 13.30 7.12 -18.91
C ASN A 360 13.75 7.09 -20.37
N VAL A 361 12.87 6.68 -21.29
CA VAL A 361 13.21 6.47 -22.71
C VAL A 361 12.59 7.56 -23.59
N HIS A 362 13.40 8.21 -24.43
CA HIS A 362 13.00 9.37 -25.24
C HIS A 362 13.18 9.10 -26.74
N ILE A 363 12.12 8.65 -27.39
CA ILE A 363 12.15 8.29 -28.82
C ILE A 363 11.83 9.50 -29.68
N LEU A 364 12.72 9.81 -30.65
CA LEU A 364 12.48 10.81 -31.68
C LEU A 364 12.05 10.16 -33.00
N SER A 365 10.74 9.95 -33.15
CA SER A 365 10.08 9.27 -34.28
C SER A 365 10.36 7.77 -34.37
N ALA A 366 11.64 7.38 -34.46
CA ALA A 366 12.09 6.01 -34.61
C ALA A 366 13.20 5.67 -33.61
N MET A 367 13.23 4.43 -33.14
CA MET A 367 14.29 3.94 -32.26
C MET A 367 15.67 3.98 -32.91
N ASN A 368 16.67 4.31 -32.11
CA ASN A 368 18.09 4.25 -32.43
C ASN A 368 18.89 3.58 -31.30
N ASP A 369 20.22 3.57 -31.41
CA ASP A 369 21.11 2.94 -30.41
C ASP A 369 21.08 3.66 -29.05
N ASP A 370 20.87 4.97 -29.02
CA ASP A 370 20.74 5.73 -27.77
C ASP A 370 19.50 5.26 -26.99
N ASN A 371 18.38 5.02 -27.67
CA ASN A 371 17.17 4.51 -27.05
C ASN A 371 17.34 3.09 -26.49
N ILE A 372 18.22 2.27 -27.08
CA ILE A 372 18.52 0.94 -26.55
C ILE A 372 19.25 1.09 -25.21
N ALA A 373 20.22 2.01 -25.11
CA ALA A 373 20.92 2.29 -23.85
C ALA A 373 19.97 2.86 -22.77
N GLU A 374 19.03 3.73 -23.14
CA GLU A 374 17.99 4.21 -22.20
C GLU A 374 17.10 3.06 -21.70
N ILE A 375 16.71 2.14 -22.58
CA ILE A 375 15.93 0.95 -22.22
C ILE A 375 16.74 0.04 -21.27
N ASP A 376 18.03 -0.13 -21.50
CA ASP A 376 18.92 -0.90 -20.61
C ASP A 376 18.97 -0.29 -19.21
N ALA A 377 19.20 1.03 -19.10
CA ALA A 377 19.24 1.73 -17.82
C ALA A 377 17.90 1.65 -17.06
N LEU A 378 16.77 1.81 -17.76
CA LEU A 378 15.43 1.66 -17.18
C LEU A 378 15.18 0.21 -16.71
N CYS A 379 15.62 -0.78 -17.48
CA CYS A 379 15.51 -2.19 -17.11
C CYS A 379 16.32 -2.51 -15.84
N GLU A 380 17.58 -2.06 -15.77
CA GLU A 380 18.46 -2.25 -14.61
C GLU A 380 17.83 -1.65 -13.35
N GLU A 381 17.34 -0.41 -13.42
CA GLU A 381 16.69 0.26 -12.30
C GLU A 381 15.44 -0.50 -11.82
N LEU A 382 14.56 -0.92 -12.73
CA LEU A 382 13.31 -1.60 -12.39
C LEU A 382 13.50 -3.02 -11.86
N THR A 383 14.64 -3.65 -12.13
CA THR A 383 14.91 -5.04 -11.76
C THR A 383 15.94 -5.19 -10.66
N MET A 384 16.49 -4.08 -10.14
CA MET A 384 17.53 -4.08 -9.11
C MET A 384 17.20 -4.97 -7.91
N ASP A 385 15.98 -4.88 -7.40
CA ASP A 385 15.47 -5.71 -6.30
C ASP A 385 15.33 -7.19 -6.69
N TYR A 386 14.77 -7.48 -7.87
CA TYR A 386 14.61 -8.84 -8.36
C TYR A 386 15.96 -9.54 -8.56
N VAL A 387 16.95 -8.84 -9.14
CA VAL A 387 18.31 -9.34 -9.33
C VAL A 387 19.00 -9.55 -7.98
N ALA A 388 18.84 -8.63 -7.02
CA ALA A 388 19.45 -8.74 -5.70
C ALA A 388 18.88 -9.90 -4.86
N MET A 389 17.64 -10.30 -5.10
CA MET A 389 16.99 -11.43 -4.43
C MET A 389 17.22 -12.77 -5.13
N ASP A 390 17.68 -12.76 -6.38
CA ASP A 390 17.94 -13.97 -7.15
C ASP A 390 19.19 -14.72 -6.66
N SER A 391 19.07 -16.03 -6.45
CA SER A 391 20.14 -16.83 -5.86
C SER A 391 21.38 -17.00 -6.74
N GLU A 392 21.25 -16.83 -8.05
CA GLU A 392 22.33 -16.99 -9.04
C GLU A 392 22.86 -15.64 -9.54
N LYS A 393 21.97 -14.66 -9.76
CA LYS A 393 22.30 -13.36 -10.37
C LYS A 393 22.75 -12.29 -9.38
N ALA A 394 22.42 -12.41 -8.09
CA ALA A 394 22.76 -11.39 -7.11
C ALA A 394 24.27 -11.16 -6.96
N ASP A 395 24.70 -9.90 -6.84
CA ASP A 395 26.05 -9.59 -6.34
C ASP A 395 26.12 -9.86 -4.83
N LYS A 396 26.66 -11.03 -4.48
CA LYS A 396 26.80 -11.48 -3.09
C LYS A 396 27.88 -10.72 -2.31
N ASN A 397 28.58 -9.78 -2.94
CA ASN A 397 29.66 -9.00 -2.32
C ASN A 397 29.43 -7.48 -2.43
N ASP A 398 28.20 -7.03 -2.64
CA ASP A 398 27.87 -5.61 -2.57
C ASP A 398 28.02 -5.07 -1.13
N LEU A 399 29.21 -4.52 -0.84
CA LEU A 399 29.53 -3.96 0.46
C LEU A 399 28.78 -2.66 0.77
N THR A 400 28.06 -2.08 -0.20
CA THR A 400 27.19 -0.93 0.07
C THR A 400 26.04 -1.31 1.01
N ALA A 401 25.68 -2.60 1.11
CA ALA A 401 24.74 -3.11 2.10
C ALA A 401 25.16 -2.75 3.55
N LEU A 402 26.45 -2.59 3.83
CA LEU A 402 26.93 -2.16 5.15
C LEU A 402 26.51 -0.72 5.49
N PHE A 403 26.23 0.13 4.49
CA PHE A 403 25.71 1.48 4.70
C PHE A 403 24.25 1.50 5.16
N ASN A 404 23.52 0.38 5.02
CA ASN A 404 22.16 0.23 5.54
C ASN A 404 22.13 -0.14 7.03
N ILE A 405 23.29 -0.38 7.66
CA ILE A 405 23.37 -0.52 9.12
C ILE A 405 23.15 0.86 9.76
N GLY A 406 22.13 0.96 10.62
CA GLY A 406 21.81 2.20 11.32
C GLY A 406 22.92 2.60 12.30
N TYR A 407 23.67 3.66 11.98
CA TYR A 407 24.66 4.26 12.85
C TYR A 407 24.28 5.69 13.24
N GLY A 408 24.39 6.02 14.53
CA GLY A 408 24.48 7.42 14.96
C GLY A 408 25.88 7.99 14.70
N LEU A 409 26.02 9.31 14.79
CA LEU A 409 27.29 10.00 14.78
C LEU A 409 27.56 10.61 16.16
N TYR A 410 28.76 10.37 16.67
CA TYR A 410 29.12 10.70 18.03
C TYR A 410 30.50 11.36 18.08
N VAL A 411 30.72 12.22 19.08
CA VAL A 411 32.08 12.61 19.49
C VAL A 411 32.44 11.82 20.75
N VAL A 412 33.47 10.98 20.66
CA VAL A 412 34.07 10.38 21.85
C VAL A 412 35.13 11.33 22.38
N THR A 413 35.03 11.69 23.65
CA THR A 413 36.04 12.48 24.36
C THR A 413 36.76 11.64 25.39
N ALA A 414 38.04 11.95 25.59
CA ALA A 414 38.91 11.29 26.56
C ALA A 414 39.91 12.28 27.15
N ARG A 415 40.48 11.94 28.30
CA ARG A 415 41.45 12.77 29.00
C ARG A 415 42.62 11.93 29.50
N ASP A 416 43.84 12.40 29.32
CA ASP A 416 45.06 11.82 29.91
C ASP A 416 45.89 12.94 30.58
N GLY A 417 45.97 12.91 31.91
CA GLY A 417 46.54 14.00 32.69
C GLY A 417 45.77 15.32 32.46
N ASP A 418 46.46 16.35 31.99
CA ASP A 418 45.87 17.66 31.71
C ASP A 418 45.40 17.83 30.26
N LYS A 419 45.60 16.82 29.40
CA LYS A 419 45.21 16.89 27.99
C LYS A 419 43.85 16.24 27.76
N ASP A 420 42.90 17.02 27.25
CA ASP A 420 41.62 16.56 26.71
C ASP A 420 41.71 16.39 25.18
N ASN A 421 41.00 15.42 24.64
CA ASN A 421 40.89 15.22 23.19
C ASN A 421 39.54 14.59 22.82
N GLY A 422 39.18 14.67 21.53
CA GLY A 422 38.02 13.96 20.99
C GLY A 422 38.18 13.50 19.55
N CYS A 423 37.35 12.53 19.15
CA CYS A 423 37.24 12.09 17.76
C CYS A 423 35.80 11.73 17.39
N ILE A 424 35.47 11.85 16.11
CA ILE A 424 34.21 11.34 15.56
C ILE A 424 34.25 9.81 15.53
N VAL A 425 33.17 9.18 15.98
CA VAL A 425 32.90 7.75 15.80
C VAL A 425 31.45 7.56 15.34
N ASN A 426 31.18 6.46 14.64
CA ASN A 426 29.84 6.05 14.23
C ASN A 426 29.44 4.69 14.82
N THR A 427 30.37 3.97 15.45
CA THR A 427 30.13 2.64 16.01
C THR A 427 29.97 2.71 17.53
N VAL A 428 28.76 3.05 17.96
CA VAL A 428 28.33 2.99 19.36
C VAL A 428 27.01 2.23 19.45
N SER A 429 26.90 1.28 20.37
CA SER A 429 25.65 0.56 20.63
C SER A 429 25.51 0.22 22.11
N GLN A 430 24.29 0.30 22.63
CA GLN A 430 23.97 -0.38 23.89
C GLN A 430 24.02 -1.89 23.62
N VAL A 431 24.72 -2.64 24.48
CA VAL A 431 24.88 -4.09 24.33
C VAL A 431 24.15 -4.89 25.41
N THR A 432 23.89 -4.30 26.58
CA THR A 432 22.99 -4.86 27.61
C THR A 432 22.29 -3.73 28.36
N ASN A 433 21.07 -4.00 28.87
CA ASN A 433 20.31 -3.07 29.72
C ASN A 433 20.39 -3.41 31.22
N THR A 434 20.75 -4.65 31.60
CA THR A 434 20.92 -5.07 33.00
C THR A 434 22.16 -5.97 33.15
N PRO A 435 23.32 -5.44 33.56
CA PRO A 435 23.62 -4.01 33.78
C PRO A 435 23.67 -3.22 32.46
N ASN A 436 23.58 -1.89 32.52
CA ASN A 436 23.76 -1.04 31.34
C ASN A 436 25.20 -1.11 30.83
N ARG A 437 25.37 -1.59 29.59
CA ARG A 437 26.66 -1.65 28.91
C ARG A 437 26.58 -1.00 27.54
N ILE A 438 27.62 -0.25 27.18
CA ILE A 438 27.77 0.37 25.86
C ILE A 438 29.08 -0.11 25.25
N ALA A 439 29.03 -0.52 23.98
CA ALA A 439 30.20 -0.79 23.17
C ALA A 439 30.55 0.43 22.32
N VAL A 440 31.83 0.81 22.32
CA VAL A 440 32.37 1.91 21.52
C VAL A 440 33.58 1.39 20.74
N CYS A 441 33.53 1.42 19.41
CA CYS A 441 34.68 1.07 18.58
C CYS A 441 35.45 2.32 18.16
N ILE A 442 36.76 2.35 18.44
CA ILE A 442 37.63 3.48 18.09
C ILE A 442 38.81 2.97 17.29
N ASN A 443 39.11 3.63 16.16
CA ASN A 443 40.26 3.30 15.34
C ASN A 443 41.56 3.54 16.11
N LYS A 444 42.48 2.56 16.09
CA LYS A 444 43.77 2.63 16.81
C LYS A 444 44.66 3.78 16.37
N LYS A 445 44.42 4.38 15.20
CA LYS A 445 45.16 5.57 14.74
C LYS A 445 44.76 6.85 15.47
N ASN A 446 43.59 6.92 16.12
CA ASN A 446 43.15 8.13 16.83
C ASN A 446 43.86 8.29 18.18
N LEU A 447 44.30 9.51 18.54
CA LEU A 447 44.86 9.75 19.88
C LEU A 447 43.85 9.45 20.99
N THR A 448 42.57 9.71 20.75
CA THR A 448 41.47 9.39 21.68
C THR A 448 41.47 7.89 22.04
N HIS A 449 41.77 7.01 21.08
CA HIS A 449 41.89 5.57 21.36
C HIS A 449 42.97 5.30 22.41
N ASP A 450 44.16 5.87 22.25
CA ASP A 450 45.29 5.64 23.16
C ASP A 450 45.00 6.16 24.57
N MET A 451 44.34 7.32 24.66
CA MET A 451 43.90 7.91 25.93
C MET A 451 42.87 7.02 26.63
N VAL A 452 41.89 6.50 25.90
CA VAL A 452 40.88 5.58 26.44
C VAL A 452 41.52 4.27 26.90
N ALA A 453 42.39 3.69 26.07
CA ALA A 453 43.08 2.44 26.41
C ALA A 453 43.95 2.57 27.66
N LYS A 454 44.56 3.75 27.87
CA LYS A 454 45.39 4.04 29.04
C LYS A 454 44.58 4.32 30.31
N THR A 455 43.52 5.09 30.21
CA THR A 455 42.78 5.61 31.38
C THR A 455 41.55 4.80 31.75
N GLY A 456 41.00 4.05 30.79
CA GLY A 456 39.75 3.32 30.94
C GLY A 456 38.52 4.22 31.07
N MET A 457 38.61 5.51 30.75
CA MET A 457 37.52 6.48 30.86
C MET A 457 37.27 7.20 29.54
N MET A 458 36.00 7.41 29.20
CA MET A 458 35.59 8.24 28.06
C MET A 458 34.19 8.82 28.27
N ASN A 459 33.82 9.82 27.49
CA ASN A 459 32.42 10.17 27.27
C ASN A 459 32.04 9.96 25.81
N VAL A 460 30.80 9.53 25.58
CA VAL A 460 30.17 9.53 24.26
C VAL A 460 29.19 10.70 24.21
N ASN A 461 29.35 11.58 23.23
CA ASN A 461 28.48 12.73 22.99
C ASN A 461 27.67 12.46 21.72
N CYS A 462 26.35 12.34 21.83
CA CYS A 462 25.44 12.09 20.72
C CYS A 462 25.22 13.38 19.95
N LEU A 463 25.76 13.49 18.73
CA LEU A 463 25.58 14.67 17.91
C LEU A 463 24.10 14.79 17.51
N SER A 464 23.55 15.99 17.58
CA SER A 464 22.19 16.30 17.12
C SER A 464 22.19 16.73 15.66
N THR A 465 21.05 16.65 14.98
CA THR A 465 20.90 16.99 13.54
C THR A 465 21.19 18.45 13.19
N ASP A 466 21.28 19.34 14.18
CA ASP A 466 21.71 20.74 14.04
C ASP A 466 23.25 20.93 14.06
N ALA A 467 24.03 19.87 14.25
CA ALA A 467 25.49 19.93 14.23
C ALA A 467 26.02 20.32 12.84
N PRO A 468 26.71 21.47 12.70
CA PRO A 468 27.23 21.91 11.40
C PRO A 468 28.43 21.07 10.96
N PHE A 469 28.74 21.10 9.66
CA PHE A 469 29.89 20.38 9.09
C PHE A 469 31.22 20.68 9.81
N SER A 470 31.38 21.90 10.33
CA SER A 470 32.58 22.32 11.07
C SER A 470 32.85 21.48 12.33
N VAL A 471 31.84 20.85 12.94
CA VAL A 471 32.04 19.90 14.06
C VAL A 471 32.79 18.66 13.58
N PHE A 472 32.45 18.16 12.39
CA PHE A 472 33.10 17.01 11.77
C PHE A 472 34.50 17.34 11.27
N GLU A 473 34.71 18.54 10.73
CA GLU A 473 36.05 19.01 10.37
C GLU A 473 36.97 19.06 11.60
N HIS A 474 36.47 19.63 12.70
CA HIS A 474 37.23 19.80 13.93
C HIS A 474 37.58 18.48 14.62
N PHE A 475 36.58 17.61 14.84
CA PHE A 475 36.80 16.35 15.56
C PHE A 475 37.23 15.19 14.66
N GLY A 476 36.89 15.21 13.37
CA GLY A 476 37.11 14.12 12.43
C GLY A 476 38.33 14.28 11.52
N PHE A 477 38.68 15.51 11.08
CA PHE A 477 39.75 15.71 10.07
C PHE A 477 41.08 16.16 10.65
N GLN A 478 41.12 16.49 11.94
CA GLN A 478 42.34 16.86 12.64
C GLN A 478 42.82 15.71 13.52
N SER A 479 44.14 15.56 13.65
CA SER A 479 44.75 14.63 14.62
C SER A 479 44.94 15.33 15.95
N GLY A 480 44.47 14.71 17.05
CA GLY A 480 44.65 15.24 18.41
C GLY A 480 46.12 15.29 18.87
N ARG A 481 47.03 14.65 18.12
CA ARG A 481 48.47 14.71 18.37
C ARG A 481 49.06 16.05 17.92
N ASP A 482 48.43 16.67 16.92
CA ASP A 482 48.93 17.85 16.23
C ASP A 482 48.10 19.10 16.51
N ALA A 483 46.86 18.92 16.98
CA ALA A 483 45.95 20.00 17.36
C ALA A 483 45.27 19.72 18.70
N ASP A 484 45.14 20.75 19.53
CA ASP A 484 44.37 20.66 20.77
C ASP A 484 42.90 20.97 20.48
N LYS A 485 42.07 19.93 20.46
CA LYS A 485 40.67 19.99 20.01
C LYS A 485 39.70 20.50 21.08
N ILE A 486 40.09 20.48 22.35
CA ILE A 486 39.25 20.91 23.48
C ILE A 486 40.10 21.84 24.35
N ILE A 487 39.98 23.15 24.12
CA ILE A 487 40.74 24.20 24.81
C ILE A 487 39.84 25.38 25.15
N GLY A 488 40.14 26.09 26.24
CA GLY A 488 39.43 27.31 26.64
C GLY A 488 39.00 27.32 28.11
N GLU A 489 38.48 28.47 28.55
CA GLU A 489 37.85 28.63 29.86
C GLU A 489 36.41 28.07 29.81
N GLY A 490 35.94 27.43 30.88
CA GLY A 490 34.56 26.93 30.98
C GLY A 490 34.29 25.53 30.38
N ILE A 491 35.32 24.68 30.26
CA ILE A 491 35.15 23.28 29.82
C ILE A 491 34.18 22.55 30.76
N LEU A 492 33.09 22.01 30.18
CA LEU A 492 32.12 21.20 30.89
C LEU A 492 32.67 19.80 31.13
N ARG A 493 32.56 19.30 32.36
CA ARG A 493 33.06 17.98 32.76
C ARG A 493 31.99 17.17 33.47
N SER A 494 32.02 15.87 33.20
CA SER A 494 31.27 14.83 33.91
C SER A 494 31.98 14.38 35.18
N ASP A 495 31.34 13.50 35.95
CA ASP A 495 31.87 13.00 37.22
C ASP A 495 33.17 12.18 37.07
N ASN A 496 33.42 11.62 35.89
CA ASN A 496 34.68 10.94 35.56
C ASN A 496 35.83 11.90 35.18
N GLY A 497 35.60 13.23 35.19
CA GLY A 497 36.59 14.26 34.90
C GLY A 497 36.89 14.49 33.40
N VAL A 498 36.24 13.74 32.50
CA VAL A 498 36.36 13.88 31.03
C VAL A 498 35.44 14.99 30.53
N ALA A 499 35.87 15.73 29.51
CA ALA A 499 35.05 16.79 28.92
C ALA A 499 33.82 16.23 28.19
N PHE A 500 32.70 16.96 28.20
CA PHE A 500 31.56 16.71 27.29
C PHE A 500 31.20 18.01 26.54
N LEU A 501 30.52 17.89 25.41
CA LEU A 501 30.18 19.05 24.58
C LEU A 501 28.95 19.79 25.11
N GLY A 502 28.99 21.14 25.10
CA GLY A 502 27.84 21.97 25.52
C GLY A 502 26.85 22.31 24.41
N HIS A 503 27.20 22.03 23.15
CA HIS A 503 26.44 22.39 21.96
C HIS A 503 26.47 21.27 20.93
N TYR A 504 25.49 21.26 20.02
CA TYR A 504 25.36 20.31 18.92
C TYR A 504 25.27 18.84 19.36
N ILE A 505 24.79 18.63 20.59
CA ILE A 505 24.50 17.31 21.13
C ILE A 505 23.11 17.30 21.76
N ASN A 506 22.44 16.17 21.69
CA ASN A 506 21.18 15.96 22.41
C ASN A 506 21.37 15.19 23.72
N SER A 507 22.48 14.49 23.90
CA SER A 507 22.77 13.69 25.08
C SER A 507 24.25 13.33 25.17
N PHE A 508 24.71 12.98 26.37
CA PHE A 508 26.01 12.35 26.55
C PHE A 508 25.97 11.27 27.64
N MET A 509 26.92 10.34 27.58
CA MET A 509 27.11 9.28 28.56
C MET A 509 28.58 9.21 28.99
N SER A 510 28.82 9.11 30.30
CA SER A 510 30.14 8.85 30.89
C SER A 510 30.33 7.36 31.03
N LEU A 511 31.46 6.87 30.52
CA LEU A 511 31.75 5.45 30.37
C LEU A 511 33.03 5.05 31.08
N LYS A 512 32.99 3.87 31.70
CA LYS A 512 34.17 3.19 32.25
C LYS A 512 34.40 1.88 31.51
N VAL A 513 35.60 1.71 30.95
CA VAL A 513 36.02 0.52 30.20
C VAL A 513 36.13 -0.67 31.14
N GLU A 514 35.50 -1.77 30.74
CA GLU A 514 35.43 -3.01 31.55
C GLU A 514 36.02 -4.19 30.79
N GLN A 515 35.90 -4.17 29.47
CA GLN A 515 36.56 -5.11 28.59
C GLN A 515 36.98 -4.39 27.32
N THR A 516 38.14 -4.77 26.79
CA THR A 516 38.61 -4.36 25.46
C THR A 516 38.71 -5.60 24.58
N VAL A 517 38.13 -5.52 23.38
CA VAL A 517 38.24 -6.56 22.35
C VAL A 517 39.01 -5.98 21.18
N ASP A 518 40.02 -6.71 20.71
CA ASP A 518 40.81 -6.30 19.56
C ASP A 518 40.11 -6.70 18.25
N LEU A 519 39.93 -5.73 17.33
CA LEU A 519 39.29 -5.90 16.02
C LEU A 519 40.26 -5.44 14.90
N ASP A 520 41.54 -5.74 15.09
CA ASP A 520 42.67 -5.36 14.22
C ASP A 520 42.90 -3.85 14.10
N THR A 521 42.09 -3.17 13.29
CA THR A 521 42.21 -1.72 13.04
C THR A 521 41.53 -0.87 14.10
N HIS A 522 40.58 -1.46 14.83
CA HIS A 522 39.82 -0.83 15.89
C HIS A 522 39.94 -1.63 17.18
N SER A 523 39.74 -0.96 18.31
CA SER A 523 39.44 -1.63 19.58
C SER A 523 37.99 -1.37 19.93
N MET A 524 37.26 -2.41 20.33
CA MET A 524 35.93 -2.30 20.89
C MET A 524 36.02 -2.26 22.41
N PHE A 525 35.61 -1.14 23.00
CA PHE A 525 35.55 -0.95 24.44
C PHE A 525 34.13 -1.23 24.93
N ILE A 526 33.95 -2.28 25.72
CA ILE A 526 32.69 -2.57 26.41
C ILE A 526 32.75 -1.88 27.77
N CYS A 527 31.82 -0.97 28.01
CA CYS A 527 31.86 -0.04 29.13
C CYS A 527 30.63 -0.14 30.00
N SER A 528 30.78 0.06 31.32
CA SER A 528 29.65 0.44 32.18
C SER A 528 29.31 1.92 31.96
N VAL A 529 28.02 2.24 32.06
CA VAL A 529 27.55 3.63 32.10
C VAL A 529 27.61 4.11 33.54
N THR A 530 28.43 5.12 33.82
CA THR A 530 28.54 5.72 35.16
C THR A 530 27.67 6.95 35.31
N GLU A 531 27.31 7.59 34.20
CA GLU A 531 26.48 8.80 34.14
C GLU A 531 25.84 8.91 32.76
N ALA A 532 24.63 9.45 32.67
CA ALA A 532 23.98 9.78 31.40
C ALA A 532 23.09 11.01 31.58
N ARG A 533 23.11 11.93 30.61
CA ARG A 533 22.28 13.14 30.62
C ARG A 533 21.67 13.38 29.24
N VAL A 534 20.39 13.74 29.22
CA VAL A 534 19.72 14.31 28.05
C VAL A 534 19.82 15.83 28.14
N ILE A 535 20.23 16.46 27.05
CA ILE A 535 20.46 17.90 26.91
C ILE A 535 19.31 18.56 26.16
N THR A 536 18.84 17.95 25.07
CA THR A 536 17.72 18.46 24.24
C THR A 536 16.93 17.29 23.63
N ASP A 537 15.73 17.58 23.12
CA ASP A 537 14.90 16.62 22.37
C ASP A 537 15.19 16.65 20.85
N VAL A 538 16.26 17.32 20.41
CA VAL A 538 16.66 17.35 18.99
C VAL A 538 17.12 15.95 18.57
N GLU A 539 16.69 15.50 17.39
CA GLU A 539 17.04 14.16 16.89
C GLU A 539 18.56 13.93 16.80
N THR A 540 18.97 12.69 17.04
CA THR A 540 20.38 12.28 16.89
C THR A 540 20.76 12.26 15.41
N MET A 541 21.90 12.84 15.09
CA MET A 541 22.54 12.74 13.78
C MET A 541 22.81 11.27 13.44
N THR A 542 22.15 10.75 12.42
CA THR A 542 22.49 9.45 11.84
C THR A 542 23.52 9.62 10.73
N TYR A 543 24.27 8.56 10.44
CA TYR A 543 25.23 8.55 9.33
C TYR A 543 24.54 8.89 8.00
N THR A 544 23.34 8.35 7.77
CA THR A 544 22.52 8.63 6.57
C THR A 544 22.11 10.10 6.50
N TYR A 545 21.62 10.68 7.62
CA TYR A 545 21.26 12.10 7.65
C TYR A 545 22.46 13.00 7.33
N TYR A 546 23.63 12.68 7.89
CA TYR A 546 24.86 13.41 7.63
C TYR A 546 25.26 13.38 6.15
N GLN A 547 25.23 12.22 5.49
CA GLN A 547 25.59 12.11 4.06
C GLN A 547 24.63 12.93 3.17
N ASN A 548 23.34 12.94 3.50
CA ASN A 548 22.33 13.57 2.68
C ASN A 548 22.23 15.09 2.88
N ASN A 549 22.47 15.58 4.11
CA ASN A 549 22.10 16.95 4.50
C ASN A 549 23.27 17.81 5.03
N VAL A 550 24.35 17.21 5.54
CA VAL A 550 25.40 17.95 6.26
C VAL A 550 26.74 17.92 5.53
N LYS A 551 27.12 16.76 5.00
CA LYS A 551 28.37 16.61 4.25
C LYS A 551 28.27 17.40 2.94
N PRO A 552 29.24 18.30 2.64
CA PRO A 552 29.28 18.99 1.36
C PRO A 552 29.31 17.97 0.22
N LYS A 553 28.44 18.17 -0.77
CA LYS A 553 28.52 17.40 -2.02
C LYS A 553 29.82 17.80 -2.74
N PRO A 554 30.58 16.85 -3.29
CA PRO A 554 31.77 17.19 -4.07
C PRO A 554 31.38 18.13 -5.23
N GLU A 555 32.13 19.21 -5.42
CA GLU A 555 31.99 20.07 -6.61
C GLU A 555 32.38 19.26 -7.85
N THR A 556 31.39 18.76 -8.59
CA THR A 556 31.59 18.04 -9.85
C THR A 556 31.42 18.92 -11.09
N ASP A 557 31.18 20.23 -10.93
CA ASP A 557 31.10 21.15 -12.06
C ASP A 557 32.47 21.35 -12.71
N GLY A 558 32.66 20.68 -13.86
CA GLY A 558 33.73 20.98 -14.81
C GLY A 558 34.99 20.10 -14.74
N LYS A 559 35.04 19.03 -13.95
CA LYS A 559 36.18 18.07 -13.97
C LYS A 559 35.74 16.67 -14.39
N LYS A 560 36.15 16.26 -15.60
CA LYS A 560 36.13 14.86 -16.05
C LYS A 560 37.53 14.26 -15.87
N GLY A 561 37.63 13.20 -15.06
CA GLY A 561 38.85 12.43 -14.81
C GLY A 561 39.29 12.48 -13.35
N TRP A 562 39.65 11.29 -12.82
CA TRP A 562 39.91 10.89 -11.43
C TRP A 562 40.20 11.99 -10.41
#